data_AF-X1HUE4-F1
#
_entry.id   AF-X1HUE4-F1
#
_cell.length_a   1.000
_cell.length_b   1.000
_cell.length_c   1.000
_cell.angle_alpha   90.00
_cell.angle_beta   90.00
_cell.angle_gamma   90.00
#
_symmetry.space_group_name_H-M   'P 1'
#
loop_
_entity.id
_entity.type
_entity.pdbx_description
1 polymer ?
#
loop_
_entity_poly.entity_id
_entity_poly.type
_entity_poly.pdbx_seq_one_letter_code
_entity_poly.pdbx_strand_id
1 'polypeptide(L)'
;PFHQYHADCGSRIQMPKWCPVCERRVEATEIKRGYEISQTEHVILEETDFLSLPLKSLKQIEVVEFVDSTGIDKRAYADCYFLSCEDVGVKAFTLLLKAMESVNLVAIAKLTYR
;
A
#
# COMPACT_ATOMS: atom_id res chain seq x y z
N PRO A 1 22.83 4.32 -5.31
CA PRO A 1 23.12 4.54 -3.86
C PRO A 1 24.62 4.56 -3.61
N PHE A 2 25.12 5.54 -2.85
CA PHE A 2 26.52 5.63 -2.46
C PHE A 2 26.77 4.89 -1.14
N HIS A 3 27.90 4.19 -1.03
CA HIS A 3 28.33 3.50 0.20
C HIS A 3 29.59 4.17 0.76
N GLN A 4 29.71 4.19 2.08
CA GLN A 4 30.91 4.68 2.76
C GLN A 4 31.92 3.54 2.93
N TYR A 5 33.17 3.81 2.59
CA TYR A 5 34.28 2.87 2.70
C TYR A 5 35.40 3.50 3.53
N HIS A 6 36.11 2.66 4.29
CA HIS A 6 37.29 3.06 5.01
C HIS A 6 38.39 3.44 4.01
N ALA A 7 38.95 4.64 4.13
CA ALA A 7 39.90 5.18 3.17
C ALA A 7 41.17 4.31 3.03
N ASP A 8 41.67 3.74 4.13
CA ASP A 8 42.95 3.02 4.12
C ASP A 8 42.84 1.55 3.69
N CYS A 9 41.75 0.86 4.07
CA CYS A 9 41.60 -0.57 3.79
C CYS A 9 40.48 -0.92 2.80
N GLY A 10 39.73 0.07 2.33
CA GLY A 10 38.65 -0.11 1.36
C GLY A 10 37.47 -0.94 1.88
N SER A 11 37.41 -1.23 3.18
CA SER A 11 36.32 -2.00 3.78
C SER A 11 35.06 -1.14 3.91
N ARG A 12 33.87 -1.76 3.80
CA ARG A 12 32.61 -1.05 3.96
C ARG A 12 32.40 -0.67 5.43
N ILE A 13 32.13 0.61 5.71
CA ILE A 13 31.88 1.08 7.08
C ILE A 13 30.52 0.55 7.57
N GLN A 14 30.51 -0.05 8.76
CA GLN A 14 29.28 -0.38 9.48
C GLN A 14 28.91 0.77 10.42
N MET A 15 27.67 1.24 10.35
CA MET A 15 27.14 2.27 11.24
C MET A 15 26.33 1.61 12.36
N PRO A 16 26.89 1.47 13.58
CA PRO A 16 26.14 0.98 14.72
C PRO A 16 25.09 2.01 15.16
N LYS A 17 23.95 1.54 15.64
CA LYS A 17 22.93 2.40 16.26
C LYS A 17 23.32 2.62 17.72
N TRP A 18 23.35 3.87 18.18
CA TRP A 18 23.80 4.27 19.51
C TRP A 18 22.71 5.04 20.24
N CYS A 19 22.43 4.68 21.49
CA CYS A 19 21.53 5.43 22.37
C CYS A 19 22.35 6.43 23.19
N PRO A 20 22.14 7.75 23.07
CA PRO A 20 22.89 8.75 23.81
C PRO A 20 22.55 8.77 25.30
N VAL A 21 21.36 8.29 25.69
CA VAL A 21 20.90 8.29 27.09
C VAL A 21 21.49 7.10 27.87
N CYS A 22 21.55 5.92 27.26
CA CYS A 22 22.12 4.72 27.88
C CYS A 22 23.62 4.55 27.58
N GLU A 23 24.20 5.47 26.80
CA GLU A 23 25.61 5.47 26.38
C GLU A 23 26.08 4.11 25.84
N ARG A 24 25.25 3.47 25.00
CA ARG A 24 25.59 2.17 24.42
C ARG A 24 25.05 1.96 23.02
N ARG A 25 25.63 0.97 22.34
CA ARG A 25 25.07 0.40 21.11
C ARG A 25 23.76 -0.30 21.44
N VAL A 26 22.79 -0.15 20.54
CA VAL A 26 21.46 -0.77 20.63
C VAL A 26 21.23 -1.66 19.43
N GLU A 27 20.62 -2.80 19.68
CA GLU A 27 20.22 -3.74 18.65
C GLU A 27 18.94 -3.28 17.95
N ALA A 28 18.70 -3.80 16.74
CA ALA A 28 17.50 -3.45 15.98
C ALA A 28 16.21 -3.82 16.73
N THR A 29 16.23 -4.87 17.55
CA THR A 29 15.11 -5.33 18.39
C THR A 29 14.76 -4.36 19.52
N GLU A 30 15.69 -3.51 19.93
CA GLU A 30 15.50 -2.52 20.99
C GLU A 30 14.93 -1.20 20.45
N ILE A 31 14.77 -1.08 19.13
CA ILE A 31 14.38 0.15 18.46
C ILE A 31 12.94 0.04 17.97
N LYS A 32 12.07 0.84 18.56
CA LYS A 32 10.68 0.99 18.11
C LYS A 32 10.55 2.21 17.19
N ARG A 33 9.57 2.15 16.28
CA ARG A 33 9.26 3.27 15.37
C ARG A 33 8.24 4.16 16.04
N GLY A 34 8.51 5.46 16.11
CA GLY A 34 7.57 6.46 16.58
C GLY A 34 7.10 7.36 15.45
N TYR A 35 5.89 7.91 15.59
CA TYR A 35 5.37 8.98 14.75
C TYR A 35 5.31 10.27 15.57
N GLU A 36 5.83 11.36 15.01
CA GLU A 36 5.85 12.67 15.65
C GLU A 36 4.53 13.39 15.32
N ILE A 37 3.75 13.73 16.35
CA ILE A 37 2.49 14.47 16.23
C ILE A 37 2.77 15.98 16.29
N SER A 38 3.74 16.37 17.12
CA SER A 38 4.25 17.73 17.24
C SER A 38 5.70 17.72 17.74
N GLN A 39 6.36 18.88 17.76
CA GLN A 39 7.77 19.02 18.19
C GLN A 39 8.07 18.45 19.59
N THR A 40 7.04 18.29 20.43
CA THR A 40 7.16 17.77 21.80
C THR A 40 6.39 16.46 22.03
N GLU A 41 5.56 16.03 21.09
CA GLU A 41 4.71 14.84 21.24
C GLU A 41 5.01 13.81 20.16
N HIS A 42 5.39 12.62 20.60
CA HIS A 42 5.61 11.47 19.74
C HIS A 42 4.89 10.25 20.32
N VAL A 43 4.36 9.42 19.44
CA VAL A 43 3.71 8.16 19.80
C VAL A 43 4.53 7.02 19.22
N ILE A 44 4.92 6.08 20.08
CA ILE A 44 5.57 4.85 19.67
C ILE A 44 4.49 3.90 19.16
N LEU A 45 4.60 3.47 17.90
CA LEU A 45 3.65 2.53 17.28
C LEU A 45 4.29 1.14 17.26
N GLU A 46 3.60 0.17 17.85
CA GLU A 46 3.98 -1.23 17.82
C GLU A 46 3.29 -1.96 16.66
N GLU A 47 3.84 -3.09 16.21
CA GLU A 47 3.21 -3.91 15.16
C GLU A 47 1.79 -4.35 15.54
N THR A 48 1.55 -4.58 16.84
CA THR A 48 0.24 -4.91 17.43
C THR A 48 -0.79 -3.81 17.24
N ASP A 49 -0.38 -2.54 17.27
CA ASP A 49 -1.29 -1.41 17.02
C ASP A 49 -1.80 -1.45 15.58
N PHE A 50 -0.95 -1.85 14.62
CA PHE A 50 -1.36 -2.02 13.22
C PHE A 50 -2.20 -3.28 12.98
N LEU A 51 -2.04 -4.32 13.78
CA LEU A 51 -2.89 -5.52 13.72
C LEU A 51 -4.33 -5.25 14.16
N SER A 52 -4.53 -4.26 15.03
CA SER A 52 -5.85 -3.82 15.48
C SER A 52 -6.59 -2.96 14.46
N LEU A 53 -5.87 -2.42 13.46
CA LEU A 53 -6.50 -1.69 12.37
C LEU A 53 -7.37 -2.66 11.58
N PRO A 54 -8.57 -2.24 11.13
CA PRO A 54 -9.42 -3.04 10.26
C PRO A 54 -8.81 -3.11 8.85
N LEU A 55 -7.63 -3.73 8.71
CA LEU A 55 -7.02 -4.07 7.44
C LEU A 55 -7.64 -5.36 6.92
N LYS A 56 -8.92 -5.31 6.58
CA LYS A 56 -9.48 -6.28 5.65
C LYS A 56 -9.01 -5.89 4.26
N SER A 57 -7.74 -6.18 3.93
CA SER A 57 -7.31 -6.23 2.54
C SER A 57 -7.96 -7.46 1.90
N LEU A 58 -9.27 -7.37 1.65
CA LEU A 58 -9.97 -8.33 0.81
C LEU A 58 -9.39 -8.14 -0.59
N LYS A 59 -8.83 -9.21 -1.17
CA LYS A 59 -8.45 -9.26 -2.58
C LYS A 59 -9.71 -9.36 -3.43
N GLN A 60 -10.57 -8.36 -3.33
CA GLN A 60 -11.87 -8.31 -3.97
C GLN A 60 -12.05 -6.95 -4.63
N ILE A 61 -12.65 -6.98 -5.80
CA ILE A 61 -13.18 -5.79 -6.46
C ILE A 61 -14.66 -5.71 -6.07
N GLU A 62 -15.00 -4.71 -5.28
CA GLU A 62 -16.37 -4.47 -4.85
C GLU A 62 -16.99 -3.40 -5.74
N VAL A 63 -17.98 -3.79 -6.56
CA VAL A 63 -18.75 -2.83 -7.36
C VAL A 63 -19.63 -2.01 -6.43
N VAL A 64 -19.46 -0.70 -6.49
CA VAL A 64 -20.22 0.28 -5.70
C VAL A 64 -21.43 0.77 -6.49
N GLU A 65 -21.25 1.03 -7.79
CA GLU A 65 -22.27 1.65 -8.62
C GLU A 65 -22.06 1.38 -10.11
N PHE A 66 -23.14 1.44 -10.90
CA PHE A 66 -23.10 1.44 -12.36
C PHE A 66 -23.58 2.81 -12.87
N VAL A 67 -22.76 3.47 -13.69
CA VAL A 67 -23.01 4.82 -14.21
C VAL A 67 -22.91 4.83 -15.73
N ASP A 68 -23.54 5.82 -16.38
CA ASP A 68 -23.38 6.01 -17.82
C ASP A 68 -21.92 6.37 -18.15
N SER A 69 -21.38 5.77 -19.20
CA SER A 69 -19.98 6.00 -19.63
C SER A 69 -19.68 7.47 -19.95
N THR A 70 -20.68 8.25 -20.35
CA THR A 70 -20.57 9.69 -20.64
C THR A 70 -20.48 10.56 -19.41
N GLY A 71 -20.86 10.05 -18.23
CA GLY A 71 -20.83 10.76 -16.96
C GLY A 71 -19.44 10.87 -16.32
N ILE A 72 -18.44 10.17 -16.87
CA ILE A 72 -17.08 10.11 -16.31
C ILE A 72 -16.14 11.04 -17.07
N ASP A 73 -15.58 12.04 -16.38
CA ASP A 73 -14.52 12.88 -16.94
C ASP A 73 -13.21 12.08 -17.05
N LYS A 74 -12.74 11.88 -18.28
CA LYS A 74 -11.50 11.13 -18.57
C LYS A 74 -10.26 11.73 -17.90
N ARG A 75 -10.28 13.00 -17.50
CA ARG A 75 -9.19 13.64 -16.75
C ARG A 75 -9.04 13.09 -15.33
N ALA A 76 -10.06 12.41 -14.81
CA ALA A 76 -10.01 11.74 -13.51
C ALA A 76 -9.23 10.41 -13.55
N TYR A 77 -8.87 9.91 -14.74
CA TYR A 77 -8.10 8.67 -14.87
C TYR A 77 -6.64 8.93 -14.53
N ALA A 78 -6.11 8.16 -13.59
CA ALA A 78 -4.69 8.14 -13.24
C ALA A 78 -3.97 7.05 -14.04
N ASP A 79 -4.02 5.81 -13.54
CA ASP A 79 -3.42 4.64 -14.16
C ASP A 79 -4.51 3.72 -14.73
N CYS A 80 -4.29 3.21 -15.94
CA CYS A 80 -5.20 2.30 -16.63
C CYS A 80 -4.69 0.87 -16.54
N TYR A 81 -5.50 -0.03 -15.99
CA TYR A 81 -5.19 -1.45 -15.86
C TYR A 81 -6.20 -2.31 -16.62
N PHE A 82 -5.76 -3.46 -17.12
CA PHE A 82 -6.65 -4.49 -17.64
C PHE A 82 -7.14 -5.39 -16.50
N LEU A 83 -8.44 -5.64 -16.47
CA LEU A 83 -9.06 -6.58 -15.54
C LEU A 83 -9.47 -7.86 -16.28
N SER A 84 -9.06 -9.00 -15.75
CA SER A 84 -9.49 -10.33 -16.20
C SER A 84 -10.02 -11.15 -15.03
N CYS A 85 -10.91 -12.09 -15.33
CA CYS A 85 -11.39 -13.08 -14.37
C CYS A 85 -10.46 -14.30 -14.36
N GLU A 86 -10.30 -14.94 -13.20
CA GLU A 86 -9.69 -16.27 -13.10
C GLU A 86 -10.64 -17.33 -13.70
N ASP A 87 -10.16 -18.58 -13.86
CA ASP A 87 -10.93 -19.67 -14.49
C ASP A 87 -12.30 -19.91 -13.84
N VAL A 88 -12.42 -19.60 -12.54
CA VAL A 88 -13.67 -19.66 -11.80
C VAL A 88 -14.45 -18.35 -11.97
N GLY A 89 -15.59 -18.42 -12.64
CA GLY A 89 -16.52 -17.27 -12.77
C GLY A 89 -16.50 -16.57 -14.13
N VAL A 90 -15.71 -17.05 -15.10
CA VAL A 90 -15.62 -16.49 -16.46
C VAL A 90 -16.99 -16.26 -17.09
N LYS A 91 -17.94 -17.21 -16.94
CA LYS A 91 -19.30 -17.08 -17.50
C LYS A 91 -20.07 -15.90 -16.90
N ALA A 92 -20.03 -15.75 -15.57
CA ALA A 92 -20.71 -14.68 -14.86
C ALA A 92 -20.07 -13.31 -15.18
N PHE A 93 -18.74 -13.25 -15.20
CA PHE A 93 -17.98 -12.06 -15.58
C PHE A 93 -18.29 -11.63 -17.02
N THR A 94 -18.29 -12.57 -17.96
CA THR A 94 -18.60 -12.31 -19.37
C THR A 94 -20.04 -11.84 -19.54
N LEU A 95 -20.98 -12.43 -18.80
CA LEU A 95 -22.38 -12.02 -18.84
C LEU A 95 -22.53 -10.57 -18.34
N LEU A 96 -21.86 -10.22 -17.23
CA LEU A 96 -21.89 -8.87 -16.69
C LEU A 96 -21.31 -7.86 -17.69
N LEU A 97 -20.14 -8.15 -18.28
CA LEU A 97 -19.53 -7.30 -19.30
C LEU A 97 -20.47 -7.06 -20.48
N LYS A 98 -21.04 -8.14 -21.05
CA LYS A 98 -21.97 -8.03 -22.17
C LYS A 98 -23.24 -7.25 -21.82
N ALA A 99 -23.75 -7.41 -20.60
CA ALA A 99 -24.89 -6.66 -20.13
C ALA A 99 -24.55 -5.17 -20.03
N MET A 100 -23.40 -4.81 -19.45
CA MET A 100 -22.96 -3.42 -19.35
C MET A 100 -22.71 -2.77 -20.71
N GLU A 101 -22.11 -3.51 -21.65
CA GLU A 101 -21.89 -3.04 -23.02
C GLU A 101 -23.20 -2.74 -23.75
N SER A 102 -24.23 -3.58 -23.56
CA SER A 102 -25.51 -3.38 -24.24
C SER A 102 -26.30 -2.16 -23.76
N VAL A 103 -26.06 -1.71 -22.52
CA VAL A 103 -26.71 -0.53 -21.92
C VAL A 103 -25.76 0.66 -21.74
N ASN A 104 -24.55 0.61 -22.29
CA ASN A 104 -23.53 1.68 -22.21
C ASN A 104 -23.19 2.11 -20.77
N LEU A 105 -23.09 1.15 -19.84
CA LEU A 105 -22.76 1.40 -18.44
C LEU A 105 -21.30 1.06 -18.11
N VAL A 106 -20.76 1.76 -17.11
CA VAL A 106 -19.45 1.52 -16.50
C VAL A 106 -19.64 1.24 -15.01
N ALA A 107 -18.87 0.30 -14.46
CA ALA A 107 -18.91 -0.04 -13.04
C ALA A 107 -17.84 0.74 -12.29
N ILE A 108 -18.25 1.47 -11.25
CA ILE A 108 -17.34 2.07 -10.26
C ILE A 108 -17.11 1.01 -9.18
N ALA A 109 -15.85 0.69 -8.92
CA ALA A 109 -15.50 -0.33 -7.94
C ALA A 109 -14.41 0.13 -6.99
N LYS A 110 -14.42 -0.41 -5.77
CA LYS A 110 -13.32 -0.31 -4.81
C LYS A 110 -12.44 -1.53 -4.95
N LEU A 111 -11.14 -1.28 -5.14
CA LEU A 111 -10.11 -2.30 -5.18
C LEU A 111 -9.10 -2.01 -4.07
N THR A 112 -8.67 -3.07 -3.39
CA THR A 112 -7.53 -3.01 -2.47
C THR A 112 -6.49 -4.01 -2.95
N TYR A 113 -5.27 -3.53 -3.23
CA TYR A 113 -4.12 -4.35 -3.59
C TYR A 113 -2.90 -3.91 -2.77
N ARG A 114 -1.97 -4.83 -2.52
CA ARG A 114 -0.73 -4.59 -1.75
C ARG A 114 0.47 -4.83 -2.65
#